data_AF-A0A5C3P895-F1
#
_entry.id   AF-A0A5C3P895-F1
#
_cell.length_a   1.000
_cell.length_b   1.000
_cell.length_c   1.000
_cell.angle_alpha   90.00
_cell.angle_beta   90.00
_cell.angle_gamma   90.00
#
_symmetry.space_group_name_H-M   'P 1'
#
loop_
_entity.id
_entity.type
_entity.pdbx_description
1 polymer ?
#
loop_
_entity_poly.entity_id
_entity_poly.type
_entity_poly.pdbx_seq_one_letter_code
_entity_poly.pdbx_strand_id
1 'polypeptide(L)'
;MVNASTEFLLRASSTSADNMSPGPGLYILPDIMMNSQGDKIPEPPHRLERSYVEHINAEDANDWIAAKILIKHIMPTILDVKLRWGEQETSRKRELLSTVLSSHPAFTKYESGWPILYYCYQSLGQLRTKTGEGSKKRLNKTSARSTCKRRNTRRSPSVLSIASTETAGRNSPAPRTSVRGNHRPSQTTATTSSATSPRYLQMIEGEEEVMNFLRSINTALGSARLLDRFVSAGVTNGARLEDMAKWSVADRDTFLRCEVRLNAFECKLVSDALHRIVSDTQE
;
A
#
# COMPACT_ATOMS: atom_id res chain seq x y z
N MET A 1 -34.24 38.88 -57.70
CA MET A 1 -34.05 40.02 -56.78
C MET A 1 -33.28 39.51 -55.58
N VAL A 2 -31.95 39.61 -55.63
CA VAL A 2 -31.07 40.61 -54.95
C VAL A 2 -30.74 40.24 -53.50
N ASN A 3 -29.51 39.70 -53.32
CA ASN A 3 -28.51 39.84 -52.24
C ASN A 3 -28.91 39.49 -50.78
N ALA A 4 -28.04 39.06 -49.85
CA ALA A 4 -26.59 39.05 -49.68
C ALA A 4 -26.22 37.90 -48.70
N SER A 5 -25.20 37.08 -48.95
CA SER A 5 -23.83 37.19 -48.43
C SER A 5 -23.70 37.54 -46.94
N THR A 6 -23.34 36.54 -46.11
CA THR A 6 -22.44 36.76 -44.97
C THR A 6 -21.62 35.49 -44.72
N GLU A 7 -20.41 35.48 -45.28
CA GLU A 7 -19.36 34.54 -44.92
C GLU A 7 -18.84 34.84 -43.51
N PHE A 8 -18.80 33.83 -42.64
CA PHE A 8 -18.07 33.90 -41.37
C PHE A 8 -16.82 33.02 -41.48
N LEU A 9 -15.70 33.66 -41.80
CA LEU A 9 -14.35 33.09 -41.77
C LEU A 9 -13.92 32.88 -40.32
N LEU A 10 -14.02 31.64 -39.83
CA LEU A 10 -13.32 31.23 -38.61
C LEU A 10 -11.89 30.80 -38.94
N ARG A 11 -10.99 31.71 -38.58
CA ARG A 11 -9.53 31.61 -38.62
C ARG A 11 -9.07 30.51 -37.66
N ALA A 12 -8.71 29.34 -38.21
CA ALA A 12 -8.02 28.29 -37.47
C ALA A 12 -6.55 28.69 -37.29
N SER A 13 -6.18 29.10 -36.08
CA SER A 13 -4.78 29.27 -35.69
C SER A 13 -4.17 27.89 -35.42
N SER A 14 -3.33 27.42 -36.35
CA SER A 14 -2.44 26.28 -36.13
C SER A 14 -1.38 26.64 -35.10
N THR A 15 -1.54 26.18 -33.87
CA THR A 15 -0.47 26.12 -32.87
C THR A 15 0.34 24.84 -33.09
N SER A 16 1.57 25.04 -33.58
CA SER A 16 2.62 24.04 -33.67
C SER A 16 2.94 23.49 -32.28
N ALA A 17 2.64 22.21 -32.04
CA ALA A 17 3.05 21.49 -30.84
C ALA A 17 4.41 20.84 -31.13
N ASP A 18 5.47 21.48 -30.63
CA ASP A 18 6.80 20.89 -30.58
C ASP A 18 6.79 19.65 -29.69
N ASN A 19 7.24 18.54 -30.28
CA ASN A 19 7.46 17.26 -29.63
C ASN A 19 8.61 17.36 -28.61
N MET A 20 8.29 17.69 -27.36
CA MET A 20 9.18 17.40 -26.24
C MET A 20 8.75 16.10 -25.56
N SER A 21 9.57 15.06 -25.73
CA SER A 21 9.45 13.79 -25.03
C SER A 21 9.61 14.04 -23.51
N PRO A 22 8.58 13.79 -22.68
CA PRO A 22 8.71 13.97 -21.24
C PRO A 22 9.56 12.84 -20.67
N GLY A 23 10.69 13.19 -20.06
CA GLY A 23 11.40 12.30 -19.14
C GLY A 23 10.51 11.91 -17.96
N PRO A 24 10.91 10.94 -17.12
CA PRO A 24 10.16 10.59 -15.91
C PRO A 24 10.07 11.81 -14.98
N GLY A 25 8.98 12.54 -15.11
CA GLY A 25 8.74 13.82 -14.45
C GLY A 25 8.66 13.65 -12.95
N LEU A 26 9.51 14.40 -12.25
CA LEU A 26 9.24 14.83 -10.89
C LEU A 26 7.84 15.46 -10.87
N TYR A 27 6.98 15.00 -9.97
CA TYR A 27 5.61 15.48 -9.85
C TYR A 27 5.64 16.92 -9.33
N ILE A 28 5.63 17.90 -10.23
CA ILE A 28 5.36 19.30 -9.87
C ILE A 28 3.84 19.39 -9.65
N LEU A 29 3.43 19.34 -8.38
CA LEU A 29 2.05 19.59 -7.97
C LEU A 29 1.66 21.02 -8.33
N PRO A 30 0.51 21.27 -8.97
CA PRO A 30 -0.03 22.61 -9.10
C PRO A 30 -0.39 23.11 -7.70
N ASP A 31 0.13 24.28 -7.36
CA ASP A 31 -0.04 24.97 -6.09
C ASP A 31 -1.53 25.19 -5.82
N ILE A 32 -2.16 24.29 -5.05
CA ILE A 32 -3.52 24.46 -4.57
C ILE A 32 -3.41 25.48 -3.45
N MET A 33 -3.58 26.77 -3.80
CA MET A 33 -3.56 27.89 -2.87
C MET A 33 -4.76 27.84 -1.90
N MET A 34 -4.70 26.92 -0.94
CA MET A 34 -5.51 26.90 0.27
C MET A 34 -4.69 27.60 1.37
N ASN A 35 -4.95 28.90 1.49
CA ASN A 35 -4.33 29.87 2.39
C ASN A 35 -4.76 29.62 3.85
N SER A 36 -4.33 28.50 4.42
CA SER A 36 -4.50 28.17 5.83
C SER A 36 -3.13 28.06 6.45
N GLN A 37 -2.73 29.12 7.17
CA GLN A 37 -1.44 29.31 7.84
C GLN A 37 -1.35 28.50 9.15
N GLY A 38 -1.92 27.28 9.17
CA GLY A 38 -1.70 26.30 10.24
C GLY A 38 -0.51 25.41 9.88
N ASP A 39 0.15 24.83 10.88
CA ASP A 39 1.21 23.84 10.71
C ASP A 39 0.65 22.64 9.92
N LYS A 40 0.83 22.65 8.60
CA LYS A 40 0.39 21.56 7.73
C LYS A 40 1.29 20.36 7.95
N ILE A 41 0.71 19.16 8.03
CA ILE A 41 1.47 17.93 8.14
C ILE A 41 2.19 17.70 6.80
N PRO A 42 3.54 17.69 6.77
CA PRO A 42 4.30 17.60 5.52
C PRO A 42 4.15 16.22 4.87
N GLU A 43 4.40 16.16 3.56
CA GLU A 43 4.44 14.89 2.83
C GLU A 43 5.63 14.03 3.30
N PRO A 44 5.42 12.72 3.57
CA PRO A 44 6.52 11.83 3.92
C PRO A 44 7.51 11.64 2.76
N PRO A 45 8.82 11.47 3.04
CA PRO A 45 9.85 11.34 2.01
C PRO A 45 9.56 10.18 1.04
N HIS A 46 9.52 10.49 -0.25
CA HIS A 46 9.11 9.55 -1.30
C HIS A 46 9.99 8.28 -1.32
N ARG A 47 9.38 7.08 -1.22
CA ARG A 47 9.84 5.75 -1.76
C ARG A 47 9.22 4.52 -1.11
N LEU A 48 8.43 4.65 -0.05
CA LEU A 48 7.87 3.50 0.64
C LEU A 48 6.44 3.28 0.19
N GLU A 49 6.15 2.24 -0.59
CA GLU A 49 4.82 1.92 -1.15
C GLU A 49 3.66 1.86 -0.12
N ARG A 50 3.93 1.92 1.20
CA ARG A 50 2.93 1.78 2.27
C ARG A 50 3.20 2.58 3.54
N SER A 51 4.23 3.43 3.60
CA SER A 51 4.56 4.13 4.86
C SER A 51 3.52 5.17 5.30
N TYR A 52 2.61 5.53 4.42
CA TYR A 52 1.70 6.65 4.59
C TYR A 52 0.66 6.48 5.68
N VAL A 53 0.19 5.25 5.92
CA VAL A 53 -0.85 4.98 6.93
C VAL A 53 -0.33 5.32 8.33
N GLU A 54 0.95 5.11 8.58
CA GLU A 54 1.63 5.47 9.84
C GLU A 54 1.72 6.99 10.04
N HIS A 55 1.53 7.78 8.98
CA HIS A 55 1.57 9.25 9.02
C HIS A 55 0.18 9.87 9.08
N ILE A 56 -0.88 9.05 9.06
CA ILE A 56 -2.24 9.52 9.32
C ILE A 56 -2.44 9.49 10.83
N ASN A 57 -2.82 10.62 11.41
CA ASN A 57 -3.07 10.68 12.85
C ASN A 57 -4.14 9.66 13.25
N ALA A 58 -3.98 9.02 14.42
CA ALA A 58 -4.92 8.01 14.90
C ALA A 58 -6.37 8.54 15.04
N GLU A 59 -6.53 9.84 15.30
CA GLU A 59 -7.81 10.55 15.32
C GLU A 59 -8.55 10.50 13.97
N ASP A 60 -7.82 10.49 12.85
CA ASP A 60 -8.40 10.53 11.49
C ASP A 60 -8.58 9.13 10.89
N ALA A 61 -8.28 8.06 11.63
CA ALA A 61 -8.29 6.69 11.08
C ALA A 61 -9.67 6.29 10.54
N ASN A 62 -10.74 6.73 11.21
CA ASN A 62 -12.12 6.46 10.75
C ASN A 62 -12.46 7.27 9.49
N ASP A 63 -12.12 8.56 9.49
CA ASP A 63 -12.29 9.42 8.31
C ASP A 63 -11.49 8.90 7.11
N TRP A 64 -10.32 8.28 7.37
CA TRP A 64 -9.51 7.67 6.34
C TRP A 64 -10.19 6.47 5.70
N ILE A 65 -10.81 5.61 6.52
CA ILE A 65 -11.59 4.48 6.00
C ILE A 65 -12.76 5.00 5.15
N ALA A 66 -13.49 6.01 5.64
CA ALA A 66 -14.61 6.60 4.91
C ALA A 66 -14.17 7.25 3.58
N ALA A 67 -13.09 8.04 3.60
CA ALA A 67 -12.51 8.65 2.41
C ALA A 67 -12.07 7.61 1.38
N LYS A 68 -11.43 6.51 1.81
CA LYS A 68 -11.05 5.40 0.92
C LYS A 68 -12.25 4.76 0.21
N ILE A 69 -13.37 4.60 0.92
CA ILE A 69 -14.61 4.06 0.37
C ILE A 69 -15.17 5.04 -0.66
N LEU A 70 -15.26 6.33 -0.31
CA LEU A 70 -15.72 7.38 -1.21
C LEU A 70 -14.88 7.44 -2.49
N ILE A 71 -13.55 7.48 -2.36
CA ILE A 71 -12.60 7.50 -3.48
C ILE A 71 -12.84 6.31 -4.41
N LYS A 72 -12.98 5.09 -3.87
CA LYS A 72 -13.25 3.89 -4.68
C LYS A 72 -14.56 4.00 -5.47
N HIS A 73 -15.56 4.68 -4.93
CA HIS A 73 -16.85 4.87 -5.57
C HIS A 73 -16.81 5.94 -6.68
N ILE A 74 -16.21 7.11 -6.42
CA ILE A 74 -16.24 8.26 -7.35
C ILE A 74 -15.09 8.28 -8.37
N MET A 75 -14.01 7.56 -8.12
CA MET A 75 -12.86 7.58 -9.02
C MET A 75 -13.15 7.03 -10.42
N PRO A 76 -13.88 5.91 -10.59
CA PRO A 76 -14.24 5.43 -11.93
C PRO A 76 -15.22 6.34 -12.67
N THR A 77 -15.95 7.21 -11.96
CA THR A 77 -16.90 8.15 -12.57
C THR A 77 -16.21 9.43 -13.03
N ILE A 78 -15.20 9.90 -12.30
CA ILE A 78 -14.49 11.15 -12.60
C ILE A 78 -13.26 10.90 -13.50
N LEU A 79 -12.47 9.86 -13.21
CA LEU A 79 -11.22 9.57 -13.93
C LEU A 79 -11.40 8.49 -14.99
N ASP A 80 -10.61 8.58 -16.06
CA ASP A 80 -10.57 7.52 -17.07
C ASP A 80 -9.69 6.37 -16.57
N VAL A 81 -10.30 5.27 -16.12
CA VAL A 81 -9.56 4.11 -15.59
C VAL A 81 -8.52 3.58 -16.58
N LYS A 82 -8.60 3.83 -17.89
CA LYS A 82 -7.62 3.33 -18.86
C LYS A 82 -6.28 4.05 -18.80
N LEU A 83 -6.29 5.33 -18.45
CA LEU A 83 -5.11 6.21 -18.46
C LEU A 83 -4.28 6.08 -17.17
N ARG A 84 -2.95 6.26 -17.27
CA ARG A 84 -2.07 6.39 -16.11
C ARG A 84 -2.40 7.66 -15.34
N TRP A 85 -2.11 7.71 -14.05
CA TRP A 85 -2.31 8.93 -13.25
C TRP A 85 -1.66 10.18 -13.86
N GLY A 86 -0.44 10.07 -14.40
CA GLY A 86 0.25 11.17 -15.08
C GLY A 86 -0.45 11.66 -16.35
N GLU A 87 -1.22 10.79 -17.02
CA GLU A 87 -1.94 11.06 -18.27
C GLU A 87 -3.37 11.61 -18.03
N GLN A 88 -3.87 11.54 -16.79
CA GLN A 88 -5.18 12.08 -16.44
C GLN A 88 -5.21 13.60 -16.53
N GLU A 89 -6.33 14.15 -16.99
CA GLU A 89 -6.59 15.58 -17.05
C GLU A 89 -6.50 16.23 -15.65
N THR A 90 -5.73 17.32 -15.52
CA THR A 90 -5.52 18.02 -14.25
C THR A 90 -6.82 18.52 -13.64
N SER A 91 -7.79 18.96 -14.47
CA SER A 91 -9.12 19.41 -14.03
C SER A 91 -9.87 18.30 -13.28
N ARG A 92 -9.88 17.08 -13.83
CA ARG A 92 -10.56 15.92 -13.24
C ARG A 92 -9.87 15.43 -11.96
N LYS A 93 -8.53 15.47 -11.91
CA LYS A 93 -7.80 15.20 -10.66
C LYS A 93 -8.22 16.17 -9.55
N ARG A 94 -8.31 17.46 -9.90
CA ARG A 94 -8.69 18.52 -8.95
C ARG A 94 -10.14 18.34 -8.51
N GLU A 95 -11.04 18.01 -9.43
CA GLU A 95 -12.44 17.71 -9.11
C GLU A 95 -12.53 16.54 -8.13
N LEU A 96 -11.89 15.41 -8.42
CA LEU A 96 -11.83 14.25 -7.52
C LEU A 96 -11.34 14.64 -6.12
N LEU A 97 -10.20 15.36 -6.03
CA LEU A 97 -9.65 15.78 -4.75
C LEU A 97 -10.59 16.76 -4.02
N SER A 98 -11.17 17.72 -4.73
CA SER A 98 -12.12 18.67 -4.16
C SER A 98 -13.35 17.97 -3.59
N THR A 99 -13.92 16.99 -4.31
CA THR A 99 -15.08 16.22 -3.84
C THR A 99 -14.77 15.46 -2.56
N VAL A 100 -13.59 14.82 -2.48
CA VAL A 100 -13.18 14.07 -1.28
C VAL A 100 -12.90 15.01 -0.11
N LEU A 101 -12.15 16.08 -0.32
CA LEU A 101 -11.81 17.03 0.74
C LEU A 101 -13.02 17.80 1.27
N SER A 102 -13.99 18.12 0.42
CA SER A 102 -15.26 18.71 0.85
C SER A 102 -16.10 17.75 1.69
N SER A 103 -16.02 16.44 1.42
CA SER A 103 -16.75 15.40 2.18
C SER A 103 -16.03 15.00 3.48
N HIS A 104 -14.70 15.08 3.49
CA HIS A 104 -13.85 14.69 4.61
C HIS A 104 -12.85 15.82 4.95
N PRO A 105 -13.31 16.89 5.62
CA PRO A 105 -12.48 18.06 5.89
C PRO A 105 -11.33 17.79 6.86
N ALA A 106 -11.33 16.67 7.59
CA ALA A 106 -10.21 16.22 8.44
C ALA A 106 -8.88 16.15 7.67
N PHE A 107 -8.92 15.92 6.35
CA PHE A 107 -7.73 15.84 5.52
C PHE A 107 -7.18 17.19 5.02
N THR A 108 -7.86 18.31 5.33
CA THR A 108 -7.40 19.66 4.93
C THR A 108 -6.14 20.11 5.68
N LYS A 109 -5.85 19.51 6.84
CA LYS A 109 -4.62 19.75 7.63
C LYS A 109 -3.37 19.10 7.05
N TYR A 110 -3.53 18.18 6.09
CA TYR A 110 -2.41 17.55 5.40
C TYR A 110 -2.01 18.40 4.20
N GLU A 111 -0.71 18.64 4.06
CA GLU A 111 -0.21 19.46 2.96
C GLU A 111 -0.61 18.85 1.61
N SER A 112 -1.18 19.68 0.73
CA SER A 112 -1.68 19.26 -0.59
C SER A 112 -2.69 18.10 -0.58
N GLY A 113 -3.28 17.76 0.57
CA GLY A 113 -4.14 16.58 0.71
C GLY A 113 -3.42 15.28 0.34
N TRP A 114 -2.13 15.19 0.64
CA TRP A 114 -1.27 14.09 0.18
C TRP A 114 -1.80 12.68 0.48
N PRO A 115 -2.47 12.37 1.62
CA PRO A 115 -2.98 11.02 1.87
C PRO A 115 -4.03 10.61 0.83
N ILE A 116 -4.96 11.53 0.55
CA ILE A 116 -6.01 11.34 -0.45
C ILE A 116 -5.39 11.15 -1.84
N LEU A 117 -4.49 12.06 -2.23
CA LEU A 117 -3.86 12.03 -3.55
C LEU A 117 -3.10 10.73 -3.79
N TYR A 118 -2.32 10.30 -2.79
CA TYR A 118 -1.53 9.10 -2.89
C TYR A 118 -2.40 7.84 -3.01
N TYR A 119 -3.48 7.75 -2.24
CA TYR A 119 -4.41 6.62 -2.36
C TYR A 119 -5.17 6.62 -3.68
N CYS A 120 -5.56 7.79 -4.22
CA CYS A 120 -6.11 7.89 -5.56
C CYS A 120 -5.14 7.33 -6.62
N TYR A 121 -3.86 7.70 -6.54
CA TYR A 121 -2.82 7.16 -7.42
C TYR A 121 -2.72 5.62 -7.34
N GLN A 122 -2.62 5.08 -6.13
CA GLN A 122 -2.49 3.64 -5.91
C GLN A 122 -3.73 2.88 -6.38
N SER A 123 -4.91 3.34 -5.98
CA SER A 123 -6.18 2.69 -6.29
C SER A 123 -6.48 2.75 -7.78
N LEU A 124 -6.13 3.83 -8.49
CA LEU A 124 -6.22 3.87 -9.97
C LEU A 124 -5.31 2.81 -10.60
N GLY A 125 -4.09 2.67 -10.09
CA GLY A 125 -3.16 1.62 -10.51
C GLY A 125 -3.73 0.22 -10.33
N GLN A 126 -4.38 -0.05 -9.20
CA GLN A 126 -5.06 -1.32 -8.92
C GLN A 126 -6.28 -1.56 -9.84
N LEU A 127 -7.09 -0.54 -10.10
CA LEU A 127 -8.24 -0.66 -11.01
C LEU A 127 -7.76 -1.05 -12.42
N ARG A 128 -6.66 -0.46 -12.89
CA ARG A 128 -6.07 -0.75 -14.21
C ARG A 128 -5.60 -2.19 -14.37
N THR A 129 -4.98 -2.74 -13.34
CA THR A 129 -4.50 -4.14 -13.39
C THR A 129 -5.67 -5.12 -13.33
N LYS A 130 -6.75 -4.79 -12.59
CA LYS A 130 -7.98 -5.60 -12.49
C LYS A 130 -8.80 -5.63 -13.77
N THR A 131 -8.97 -4.49 -14.45
CA THR A 131 -9.75 -4.41 -15.71
C THR A 131 -9.07 -5.15 -16.88
N GLY A 132 -7.87 -5.71 -16.68
CA GLY A 132 -7.21 -6.57 -17.65
C GLY A 132 -6.64 -5.85 -18.87
N GLU A 133 -6.94 -4.56 -19.07
CA GLU A 133 -6.34 -3.75 -20.13
C GLU A 133 -4.84 -3.53 -19.92
N GLY A 134 -4.35 -3.50 -18.66
CA GLY A 134 -2.92 -3.49 -18.35
C GLY A 134 -2.26 -4.87 -18.34
N SER A 135 -3.04 -5.95 -18.28
CA SER A 135 -2.55 -7.34 -18.16
C SER A 135 -2.39 -8.03 -19.52
N LYS A 136 -2.86 -7.41 -20.60
CA LYS A 136 -2.60 -7.85 -21.97
C LYS A 136 -1.10 -7.69 -22.26
N LYS A 137 -0.37 -8.81 -22.36
CA LYS A 137 1.06 -8.95 -22.76
C LYS A 137 2.13 -8.98 -21.66
N ARG A 138 1.85 -9.62 -20.53
CA ARG A 138 2.83 -10.62 -20.07
C ARG A 138 2.20 -12.01 -20.17
N LEU A 139 1.93 -12.42 -21.41
CA LEU A 139 2.12 -13.82 -21.76
C LEU A 139 3.54 -14.12 -21.29
N ASN A 140 3.68 -14.85 -20.18
CA ASN A 140 4.92 -15.49 -19.81
C ASN A 140 5.27 -16.44 -20.97
N LYS A 141 5.94 -15.88 -21.98
CA LYS A 141 6.53 -16.57 -23.12
C LYS A 141 7.79 -17.33 -22.68
N THR A 142 7.87 -17.70 -21.40
CA THR A 142 8.91 -18.52 -20.78
C THR A 142 8.46 -19.95 -20.50
N SER A 143 7.22 -20.34 -20.83
CA SER A 143 6.86 -21.76 -20.95
C SER A 143 6.71 -22.22 -22.41
N ALA A 144 7.46 -21.60 -23.32
CA ALA A 144 7.97 -22.38 -24.45
C ALA A 144 9.10 -23.25 -23.90
N ARG A 145 8.73 -24.36 -23.26
CA ARG A 145 9.33 -25.68 -23.43
C ARG A 145 10.78 -25.63 -23.96
N SER A 146 11.70 -25.04 -23.20
CA SER A 146 13.11 -25.43 -23.29
C SER A 146 13.14 -26.80 -22.66
N THR A 147 12.94 -27.81 -23.51
CA THR A 147 13.48 -29.13 -23.26
C THR A 147 14.98 -28.96 -23.14
N CYS A 148 15.45 -28.60 -21.94
CA CYS A 148 16.78 -28.92 -21.51
C CYS A 148 16.85 -30.44 -21.60
N LYS A 149 17.36 -30.95 -22.72
CA LYS A 149 17.83 -32.33 -22.83
C LYS A 149 18.83 -32.50 -21.69
N ARG A 150 18.35 -33.06 -20.57
CA ARG A 150 19.15 -33.49 -19.44
C ARG A 150 20.04 -34.61 -19.98
N ARG A 151 21.18 -34.23 -20.54
CA ARG A 151 22.27 -35.16 -20.84
C ARG A 151 22.69 -35.72 -19.50
N ASN A 152 22.30 -36.97 -19.28
CA ASN A 152 22.77 -37.81 -18.20
C ASN A 152 24.28 -38.02 -18.39
N THR A 153 25.11 -37.08 -17.96
CA THR A 153 26.52 -37.36 -17.73
C THR A 153 26.65 -37.95 -16.34
N ARG A 154 26.66 -39.29 -16.29
CA ARG A 154 27.29 -40.06 -15.22
C ARG A 154 28.64 -39.40 -14.91
N ARG A 155 28.77 -38.77 -13.74
CA ARG A 155 30.07 -38.41 -13.18
C ARG A 155 30.16 -39.06 -11.80
N SER A 156 31.14 -39.92 -11.71
CA SER A 156 31.51 -40.79 -10.59
C SER A 156 31.69 -40.02 -9.26
N PRO A 157 31.60 -40.72 -8.12
CA PRO A 157 31.86 -40.12 -6.81
C PRO A 157 33.36 -39.95 -6.61
N SER A 158 33.83 -38.72 -6.40
CA SER A 158 35.18 -38.46 -5.90
C SER A 158 35.12 -38.03 -4.44
N VAL A 159 35.38 -39.03 -3.63
CA VAL A 159 36.03 -39.08 -2.33
C VAL A 159 36.94 -37.87 -1.99
N LEU A 160 36.80 -37.40 -0.75
CA LEU A 160 37.73 -36.68 0.14
C LEU A 160 38.39 -35.37 -0.33
N SER A 161 38.12 -34.29 0.42
CA SER A 161 39.18 -33.42 0.95
C SER A 161 38.69 -32.61 2.14
N ILE A 162 39.20 -33.00 3.31
CA ILE A 162 39.25 -32.24 4.55
C ILE A 162 40.41 -31.25 4.38
N ALA A 163 40.15 -29.97 4.60
CA ALA A 163 41.20 -29.01 4.87
C ALA A 163 40.67 -27.96 5.86
N SER A 164 41.08 -28.13 7.11
CA SER A 164 41.09 -27.08 8.12
C SER A 164 42.11 -26.01 7.71
N THR A 165 41.72 -24.75 7.82
CA THR A 165 42.67 -23.64 8.01
C THR A 165 42.11 -22.68 9.04
N GLU A 166 42.66 -22.80 10.25
CA GLU A 166 42.79 -21.70 11.19
C GLU A 166 43.55 -20.55 10.51
N THR A 167 43.17 -19.29 10.76
CA THR A 167 44.11 -18.24 11.18
C THR A 167 43.43 -16.92 11.53
N ALA A 168 43.82 -16.43 12.71
CA ALA A 168 44.21 -15.04 13.00
C ALA A 168 43.16 -13.92 12.96
N GLY A 169 42.63 -13.63 14.15
CA GLY A 169 42.97 -12.41 14.89
C GLY A 169 43.02 -11.08 14.15
N ARG A 170 42.03 -10.22 14.43
CA ARG A 170 42.19 -8.77 14.30
C ARG A 170 41.52 -8.04 15.46
N ASN A 171 42.35 -7.66 16.42
CA ASN A 171 42.11 -6.65 17.43
C ASN A 171 41.95 -5.28 16.76
N SER A 172 40.97 -4.47 17.19
CA SER A 172 41.04 -2.99 17.13
C SER A 172 39.86 -2.35 17.89
N PRO A 173 40.01 -1.08 18.32
CA PRO A 173 39.82 -0.70 19.73
C PRO A 173 38.54 0.09 20.03
N ALA A 174 38.25 0.16 21.34
CA ALA A 174 37.26 1.04 21.95
C ALA A 174 37.57 2.53 21.74
N PRO A 175 36.55 3.39 21.64
CA PRO A 175 36.67 4.81 21.95
C PRO A 175 35.83 5.21 23.17
N ARG A 176 36.56 5.55 24.22
CA ARG A 176 36.47 6.78 25.03
C ARG A 176 35.09 7.24 25.55
N THR A 177 35.02 7.12 26.86
CA THR A 177 34.26 7.93 27.83
C THR A 177 34.42 9.44 27.62
N SER A 178 33.31 10.15 27.48
CA SER A 178 33.12 11.58 27.77
C SER A 178 31.92 11.65 28.72
N VAL A 179 32.10 11.76 30.05
CA VAL A 179 32.37 12.99 30.84
C VAL A 179 31.36 14.12 30.59
N ARG A 180 30.31 14.08 31.43
CA ARG A 180 29.80 15.19 32.26
C ARG A 180 28.98 16.29 31.58
N GLY A 181 27.66 16.17 31.74
CA GLY A 181 26.70 17.27 31.70
C GLY A 181 25.56 16.99 32.68
N ASN A 182 25.68 17.52 33.90
CA ASN A 182 24.64 17.45 34.93
C ASN A 182 23.43 18.30 34.51
N HIS A 183 22.36 17.67 34.03
CA HIS A 183 21.04 18.29 33.99
C HIS A 183 20.06 17.49 34.85
N ARG A 184 19.73 18.13 35.97
CA ARG A 184 18.71 17.77 36.96
C ARG A 184 17.33 17.68 36.30
N PRO A 185 16.71 16.49 36.18
CA PRO A 185 15.30 16.40 35.84
C PRO A 185 14.50 16.56 37.14
N SER A 186 13.69 17.61 37.20
CA SER A 186 12.63 17.73 38.19
C SER A 186 11.73 16.49 38.11
N GLN A 187 11.74 15.69 39.17
CA GLN A 187 10.79 14.60 39.36
C GLN A 187 9.42 15.21 39.62
N THR A 188 8.61 15.33 38.57
CA THR A 188 7.16 15.44 38.71
C THR A 188 6.61 14.03 38.60
N THR A 189 6.47 13.36 39.74
CA THR A 189 5.73 12.10 39.85
C THR A 189 4.24 12.39 39.70
N ALA A 190 3.81 12.66 38.47
CA ALA A 190 2.41 12.54 38.10
C ALA A 190 2.18 11.06 37.82
N THR A 191 1.68 10.34 38.82
CA THR A 191 1.10 9.01 38.65
C THR A 191 -0.18 9.18 37.84
N THR A 192 -0.05 9.34 36.52
CA THR A 192 -1.15 9.23 35.59
C THR A 192 -1.52 7.76 35.53
N SER A 193 -2.50 7.38 36.35
CA SER A 193 -3.30 6.19 36.15
C SER A 193 -3.82 6.24 34.72
N SER A 194 -3.10 5.57 33.84
CA SER A 194 -3.39 5.50 32.42
C SER A 194 -4.61 4.60 32.30
N ALA A 195 -5.79 5.20 32.50
CA ALA A 195 -7.07 4.58 32.24
C ALA A 195 -7.04 4.11 30.78
N THR A 196 -6.72 2.82 30.61
CA THR A 196 -6.56 2.20 29.32
C THR A 196 -7.91 2.32 28.62
N SER A 197 -7.95 3.08 27.54
CA SER A 197 -9.20 3.33 26.81
C SER A 197 -9.88 2.00 26.50
N PRO A 198 -11.19 1.84 26.78
CA PRO A 198 -11.91 0.59 26.50
C PRO A 198 -11.74 0.09 25.06
N ARG A 199 -11.54 1.02 24.10
CA ARG A 199 -11.27 0.69 22.69
C ARG A 199 -9.93 0.00 22.48
N TYR A 200 -8.90 0.37 23.25
CA TYR A 200 -7.58 -0.23 23.12
C TYR A 200 -7.59 -1.68 23.60
N LEU A 201 -8.33 -1.98 24.67
CA LEU A 201 -8.51 -3.35 25.16
C LEU A 201 -9.21 -4.22 24.12
N GLN A 202 -10.25 -3.71 23.46
CA GLN A 202 -10.95 -4.43 22.40
C GLN A 202 -10.06 -4.70 21.18
N MET A 203 -9.15 -3.78 20.84
CA MET A 203 -8.17 -4.02 19.77
C MET A 203 -7.18 -5.13 20.12
N ILE A 204 -6.68 -5.16 21.36
CA ILE A 204 -5.75 -6.20 21.81
C ILE A 204 -6.42 -7.58 21.77
N GLU A 205 -7.66 -7.68 22.25
CA GLU A 205 -8.41 -8.93 22.23
C GLU A 205 -8.61 -9.45 20.80
N GLY A 206 -8.99 -8.57 19.88
CA GLY A 206 -9.12 -8.94 18.46
C GLY A 206 -7.80 -9.39 17.82
N GLU A 207 -6.68 -8.73 18.14
CA GLU A 207 -5.37 -9.14 17.64
C GLU A 207 -4.96 -10.53 18.14
N GLU A 208 -5.33 -10.89 19.37
CA GLU A 208 -5.09 -12.21 19.93
C GLU A 208 -5.88 -13.29 19.20
N GLU A 209 -7.14 -13.04 18.83
CA GLU A 209 -7.95 -13.94 18.00
C GLU A 209 -7.28 -14.20 16.64
N VAL A 210 -6.81 -13.13 15.97
CA VAL A 210 -6.11 -13.25 14.69
C VAL A 210 -4.79 -14.00 14.86
N MET A 211 -4.06 -13.75 15.94
CA MET A 211 -2.81 -14.47 16.25
C MET A 211 -3.06 -15.96 16.49
N ASN A 212 -4.13 -16.31 17.21
CA ASN A 212 -4.52 -17.69 17.48
C ASN A 212 -4.91 -18.41 16.20
N PHE A 213 -5.67 -17.75 15.31
CA PHE A 213 -5.93 -18.25 13.97
C PHE A 213 -4.64 -18.51 13.19
N LEU A 214 -3.72 -17.54 13.10
CA LEU A 214 -2.47 -17.73 12.36
C LEU A 214 -1.59 -18.84 12.94
N ARG A 215 -1.61 -19.03 14.27
CA ARG A 215 -0.90 -20.10 14.97
C ARG A 215 -1.48 -21.48 14.64
N SER A 216 -2.80 -21.58 14.41
CA SER A 216 -3.47 -22.85 14.07
C SER A 216 -3.13 -23.34 12.66
N ILE A 217 -2.79 -22.42 11.75
CA ILE A 217 -2.38 -22.77 10.38
C ILE A 217 -1.03 -23.47 10.39
N ASN A 218 -0.02 -22.84 10.99
CA ASN A 218 1.33 -23.36 11.06
C ASN A 218 2.17 -22.59 12.09
N THR A 219 2.63 -23.27 13.14
CA THR A 219 3.47 -22.71 14.19
C THR A 219 4.86 -22.30 13.71
N ALA A 220 5.36 -22.88 12.62
CA ALA A 220 6.69 -22.58 12.06
C ALA A 220 6.69 -21.33 11.16
N LEU A 221 5.54 -20.92 10.65
CA LEU A 221 5.38 -19.72 9.83
C LEU A 221 5.28 -18.52 10.76
N GLY A 222 6.42 -17.96 11.14
CA GLY A 222 6.57 -16.89 12.14
C GLY A 222 5.35 -15.98 12.29
N SER A 223 4.45 -16.36 13.20
CA SER A 223 3.07 -15.87 13.25
C SER A 223 3.00 -14.38 13.56
N ALA A 224 3.98 -13.85 14.30
CA ALA A 224 4.12 -12.43 14.56
C ALA A 224 4.28 -11.59 13.27
N ARG A 225 5.04 -12.08 12.28
CA ARG A 225 5.23 -11.37 11.00
C ARG A 225 3.99 -11.40 10.13
N LEU A 226 3.21 -12.47 10.20
CA LEU A 226 1.94 -12.56 9.49
C LEU A 226 0.89 -11.68 10.16
N LEU A 227 0.83 -11.70 11.50
CA LEU A 227 -0.09 -10.88 12.28
C LEU A 227 0.05 -9.40 11.91
N ASP A 228 1.28 -8.88 11.91
CA ASP A 228 1.58 -7.50 11.52
C ASP A 228 1.02 -7.13 10.13
N ARG A 229 1.12 -8.04 9.15
CA ARG A 229 0.57 -7.83 7.81
C ARG A 229 -0.96 -7.87 7.77
N PHE A 230 -1.60 -8.72 8.58
CA PHE A 230 -3.06 -8.79 8.68
C PHE A 230 -3.62 -7.55 9.37
N VAL A 231 -3.02 -7.13 10.50
CA VAL A 231 -3.38 -5.91 11.21
C VAL A 231 -3.20 -4.69 10.32
N SER A 232 -2.07 -4.60 9.61
CA SER A 232 -1.83 -3.54 8.61
C SER A 232 -2.85 -3.54 7.46
N ALA A 233 -3.40 -4.71 7.10
CA ALA A 233 -4.46 -4.84 6.10
C ALA A 233 -5.87 -4.58 6.67
N GLY A 234 -6.00 -4.28 7.96
CA GLY A 234 -7.26 -4.00 8.64
C GLY A 234 -8.02 -5.24 9.14
N VAL A 235 -7.36 -6.39 9.21
CA VAL A 235 -7.90 -7.62 9.79
C VAL A 235 -7.41 -7.74 11.22
N THR A 236 -8.16 -7.15 12.14
CA THR A 236 -7.76 -6.97 13.55
C THR A 236 -8.62 -7.79 14.53
N ASN A 237 -9.54 -8.62 14.07
CA ASN A 237 -10.37 -9.49 14.92
C ASN A 237 -10.87 -10.73 14.15
N GLY A 238 -11.40 -11.70 14.89
CA GLY A 238 -11.97 -12.95 14.37
C GLY A 238 -13.17 -12.74 13.46
N ALA A 239 -14.08 -11.81 13.81
CA ALA A 239 -15.25 -11.50 12.99
C ALA A 239 -14.86 -11.09 11.55
N ARG A 240 -13.77 -10.33 11.38
CA ARG A 240 -13.23 -9.98 10.04
C ARG A 240 -12.66 -11.19 9.31
N LEU A 241 -12.05 -12.14 10.01
CA LEU A 241 -11.59 -13.40 9.42
C LEU A 241 -12.77 -14.24 8.92
N GLU A 242 -13.84 -14.34 9.71
CA GLU A 242 -15.08 -15.03 9.31
C GLU A 242 -15.74 -14.39 8.10
N ASP A 243 -15.84 -13.05 8.08
CA ASP A 243 -16.40 -12.33 6.93
C ASP A 243 -15.54 -12.54 5.68
N MET A 244 -14.21 -12.50 5.82
CA MET A 244 -13.30 -12.80 4.72
C MET A 244 -13.41 -14.26 4.25
N ALA A 245 -13.73 -15.19 5.15
CA ALA A 245 -13.93 -16.59 4.81
C ALA A 245 -15.14 -16.81 3.90
N LYS A 246 -16.16 -15.95 4.01
CA LYS A 246 -17.37 -15.95 3.15
C LYS A 246 -17.13 -15.33 1.76
N TRP A 247 -15.99 -14.68 1.52
CA TRP A 247 -15.69 -14.07 0.23
C TRP A 247 -15.50 -15.13 -0.86
N SER A 248 -15.67 -14.71 -2.12
CA SER A 248 -15.31 -15.56 -3.25
C SER A 248 -13.82 -15.92 -3.18
N VAL A 249 -13.47 -17.12 -3.64
CA VAL A 249 -12.06 -17.57 -3.65
C VAL A 249 -11.16 -16.58 -4.39
N ALA A 250 -11.67 -15.97 -5.47
CA ALA A 250 -10.93 -14.99 -6.26
C ALA A 250 -10.67 -13.68 -5.49
N ASP A 251 -11.67 -13.15 -4.78
CA ASP A 251 -11.53 -11.91 -4.01
C ASP A 251 -10.62 -12.12 -2.81
N ARG A 252 -10.77 -13.26 -2.12
CA ARG A 252 -9.92 -13.66 -0.99
C ARG A 252 -8.46 -13.79 -1.41
N ASP A 253 -8.15 -14.55 -2.46
CA ASP A 253 -6.79 -14.69 -2.97
C ASP A 253 -6.20 -13.35 -3.43
N THR A 254 -7.02 -12.49 -4.05
CA THR A 254 -6.62 -11.15 -4.47
C THR A 254 -6.26 -10.31 -3.24
N PHE A 255 -7.09 -10.29 -2.21
CA PHE A 255 -6.82 -9.58 -0.96
C PHE A 255 -5.56 -10.08 -0.26
N LEU A 256 -5.42 -11.40 -0.11
CA LEU A 256 -4.25 -12.01 0.54
C LEU A 256 -2.94 -11.69 -0.19
N ARG A 257 -2.95 -11.68 -1.52
CA ARG A 257 -1.75 -11.37 -2.32
C ARG A 257 -1.49 -9.88 -2.44
N CYS A 258 -2.52 -9.09 -2.67
CA CYS A 258 -2.37 -7.66 -2.94
C CYS A 258 -2.29 -6.86 -1.65
N GLU A 259 -3.21 -7.07 -0.70
CA GLU A 259 -3.30 -6.29 0.53
C GLU A 259 -2.42 -6.87 1.62
N VAL A 260 -2.53 -8.17 1.92
CA VAL A 260 -1.71 -8.81 2.97
C VAL A 260 -0.28 -9.14 2.49
N ARG A 261 -0.04 -9.14 1.17
CA ARG A 261 1.27 -9.46 0.55
C ARG A 261 1.79 -10.83 0.93
N LEU A 262 0.91 -11.82 0.99
CA LEU A 262 1.30 -13.20 1.19
C LEU A 262 1.96 -13.76 -0.08
N ASN A 263 3.00 -14.56 0.10
CA ASN A 263 3.54 -15.35 -1.00
C ASN A 263 2.53 -16.45 -1.41
N ALA A 264 2.75 -17.12 -2.54
CA ALA A 264 1.78 -18.10 -3.06
C ALA A 264 1.52 -19.27 -2.09
N PHE A 265 2.53 -19.68 -1.32
CA PHE A 265 2.42 -20.76 -0.33
C PHE A 265 1.64 -20.32 0.91
N GLU A 266 2.00 -19.16 1.48
CA GLU A 266 1.28 -18.52 2.59
C GLU A 266 -0.19 -18.28 2.23
N CYS A 267 -0.44 -17.74 1.03
CA CYS A 267 -1.77 -17.48 0.51
C CYS A 267 -2.61 -18.76 0.47
N LYS A 268 -2.04 -19.87 -0.03
CA LYS A 268 -2.74 -21.16 -0.06
C LYS A 268 -3.06 -21.65 1.35
N LEU A 269 -2.09 -21.64 2.27
CA LEU A 269 -2.30 -22.09 3.64
C LEU A 269 -3.39 -21.29 4.36
N VAL A 270 -3.39 -19.97 4.21
CA VAL A 270 -4.41 -19.09 4.77
C VAL A 270 -5.77 -19.33 4.11
N SER A 271 -5.82 -19.45 2.78
CA SER A 271 -7.06 -19.71 2.04
C SER A 271 -7.70 -21.04 2.45
N ASP A 272 -6.88 -22.08 2.63
CA ASP A 272 -7.31 -23.40 3.12
C ASP A 272 -7.81 -23.32 4.57
N ALA A 273 -7.13 -22.56 5.44
CA ALA A 273 -7.55 -22.39 6.83
C ALA A 273 -8.85 -21.60 6.97
N LEU A 274 -9.04 -20.53 6.18
CA LEU A 274 -10.29 -19.78 6.13
C LEU A 274 -11.46 -20.66 5.67
N HIS A 275 -11.22 -21.60 4.75
CA HIS A 275 -12.24 -22.55 4.33
C HIS A 275 -12.70 -23.49 5.47
N ARG A 276 -11.79 -23.86 6.39
CA ARG A 276 -12.14 -24.70 7.55
C ARG A 276 -13.08 -23.98 8.51
N ILE A 277 -12.85 -22.68 8.77
CA ILE A 277 -13.75 -21.87 9.62
C ILE A 277 -15.20 -21.93 9.12
N VAL A 278 -15.41 -21.81 7.81
CA VAL A 278 -16.76 -21.89 7.22
C VAL A 278 -17.38 -23.29 7.39
N SER A 279 -16.55 -24.33 7.33
CA SER A 279 -17.02 -25.72 7.44
C SER A 279 -17.44 -26.03 8.88
N ASP A 280 -16.67 -25.56 9.86
CA ASP A 280 -16.95 -25.79 11.30
C ASP A 280 -18.19 -25.03 11.79
N THR A 281 -18.65 -24.00 11.06
CA THR A 281 -19.84 -23.21 11.42
C THR A 281 -21.16 -23.87 10.96
N GLN A 282 -21.10 -24.91 10.11
CA GLN A 282 -22.30 -25.57 9.56
C GLN A 282 -22.72 -26.86 10.29
N GLU A 283 -21.95 -27.31 11.28
CA GLU A 283 -22.31 -28.42 12.18
C GLU A 283 -23.03 -27.93 13.44
#